data_AF-A0A1M6PDX9-F1
#
_entry.id   AF-A0A1M6PDX9-F1
#
_cell.length_a   1.000
_cell.length_b   1.000
_cell.length_c   1.000
_cell.angle_alpha   90.00
_cell.angle_beta   90.00
_cell.angle_gamma   90.00
#
_symmetry.space_group_name_H-M   'P 1'
#
loop_
_entity.id
_entity.type
_entity.pdbx_description
1 polymer ?
#
loop_
_entity_poly.entity_id
_entity_poly.type
_entity_poly.pdbx_seq_one_letter_code
_entity_poly.pdbx_strand_id
1 'polypeptide(L)'
;MRILTIYIFLIFSFQSFSQNKAEIDADYEMQGYFKNYSEFNLDSLKQKEFKHIKEIDSRLTDFRFERQRDAGITESIYNIAIEYVEEKWMKYKEYKVHVFSKNDTIFGIVNYDHYREKTNHFFDFEKLKSYLDYHNEFYESELKIKDFINQVLAEHIYGYVCGFAPVVYDVPRYDDLRFDKKRNINKFRDWVKSFNPELQTYGVEALEYLEKNKGLKLTELDKKLISNIKQRNSTLNTCSGCLIGIYEKAFK
;
A
#
# COMPACT_ATOMS: atom_id res chain seq x y z
N MET A 1 42.37 -21.52 22.69
CA MET A 1 42.03 -20.10 22.48
C MET A 1 41.26 -19.85 21.17
N ARG A 2 40.33 -20.74 20.78
CA ARG A 2 39.46 -20.59 19.58
C ARG A 2 37.97 -20.77 19.88
N ILE A 3 37.62 -21.26 21.07
CA ILE A 3 36.23 -21.47 21.51
C ILE A 3 35.64 -20.20 22.13
N LEU A 4 36.48 -19.32 22.70
CA LEU A 4 36.03 -18.08 23.36
C LEU A 4 35.55 -17.00 22.36
N THR A 5 36.06 -17.02 21.12
CA THR A 5 35.73 -16.02 20.10
C THR A 5 34.35 -16.23 19.47
N ILE A 6 33.82 -17.47 19.50
CA ILE A 6 32.51 -17.81 18.93
C ILE A 6 31.36 -17.36 19.85
N TYR A 7 31.57 -17.35 21.17
CA TYR A 7 30.54 -16.87 22.12
C TYR A 7 30.35 -15.35 22.11
N ILE A 8 31.42 -14.58 21.83
CA ILE A 8 31.31 -13.11 21.76
C ILE A 8 30.52 -12.67 20.52
N PHE A 9 30.63 -13.40 19.40
CA PHE A 9 29.85 -13.11 18.19
C PHE A 9 28.35 -13.47 18.33
N LEU A 10 28.02 -14.49 19.11
CA LEU A 10 26.62 -14.87 19.39
C LEU A 10 25.92 -13.91 20.35
N ILE A 11 26.64 -13.29 21.30
CA ILE A 11 26.04 -12.31 22.21
C ILE A 11 25.82 -10.95 21.50
N PHE A 12 26.69 -10.58 20.56
CA PHE A 12 26.51 -9.38 19.75
C PHE A 12 25.39 -9.50 18.72
N SER A 13 25.07 -10.70 18.21
CA SER A 13 23.97 -10.88 17.26
C SER A 13 22.57 -10.86 17.89
N PHE A 14 22.44 -11.02 19.21
CA PHE A 14 21.16 -10.87 19.92
C PHE A 14 20.82 -9.41 20.29
N GLN A 15 21.78 -8.48 20.22
CA GLN A 15 21.49 -7.06 20.49
C GLN A 15 21.05 -6.27 19.25
N SER A 16 21.15 -6.85 18.06
CA SER A 16 20.87 -6.13 16.80
C SER A 16 19.38 -6.06 16.43
N PHE A 17 18.46 -6.61 17.22
CA PHE A 17 17.02 -6.57 16.95
C PHE A 17 16.14 -6.44 18.21
N SER A 18 16.65 -5.82 19.29
CA SER A 18 15.80 -5.63 20.47
C SER A 18 14.96 -4.36 20.28
N GLN A 19 13.67 -4.52 19.91
CA GLN A 19 12.70 -3.48 20.21
C GLN A 19 12.76 -3.22 21.71
N ASN A 20 12.92 -1.96 22.13
CA ASN A 20 12.85 -1.64 23.55
C ASN A 20 11.40 -1.84 24.02
N LYS A 21 11.24 -2.32 25.25
CA LYS A 21 9.95 -2.48 25.93
C LYS A 21 9.03 -1.26 25.76
N ALA A 22 9.55 -0.04 25.88
CA ALA A 22 8.73 1.17 25.74
C ALA A 22 8.02 1.25 24.38
N GLU A 23 8.73 0.87 23.32
CA GLU A 23 8.15 0.86 21.99
C GLU A 23 7.20 -0.32 21.77
N ILE A 24 7.52 -1.50 22.31
CA ILE A 24 6.61 -2.66 22.26
C ILE A 24 5.27 -2.31 22.92
N ASP A 25 5.33 -1.67 24.09
CA ASP A 25 4.14 -1.28 24.84
C ASP A 25 3.34 -0.21 24.07
N ALA A 26 4.01 0.79 23.49
CA ALA A 26 3.37 1.79 22.63
C ALA A 26 2.75 1.18 21.35
N ASP A 27 3.45 0.26 20.68
CA ASP A 27 2.95 -0.45 19.51
C ASP A 27 1.72 -1.29 19.86
N TYR A 28 1.73 -1.96 21.02
CA TYR A 28 0.61 -2.76 21.51
C TYR A 28 -0.64 -1.90 21.73
N GLU A 29 -0.49 -0.71 22.31
CA GLU A 29 -1.59 0.24 22.47
C GLU A 29 -2.17 0.70 21.13
N MET A 30 -1.31 1.01 20.15
CA MET A 30 -1.76 1.36 18.80
C MET A 30 -2.47 0.19 18.11
N GLN A 31 -1.93 -1.03 18.19
CA GLN A 31 -2.61 -2.20 17.63
C GLN A 31 -3.94 -2.46 18.33
N GLY A 32 -4.03 -2.19 19.64
CA GLY A 32 -5.27 -2.23 20.39
C GLY A 32 -6.31 -1.24 19.88
N TYR A 33 -5.88 -0.01 19.54
CA TYR A 33 -6.76 0.99 18.92
C TYR A 33 -7.23 0.53 17.53
N PHE A 34 -6.31 0.10 16.66
CA PHE A 34 -6.65 -0.36 15.31
C PHE A 34 -7.51 -1.62 15.28
N LYS A 35 -7.43 -2.47 16.31
CA LYS A 35 -8.29 -3.65 16.45
C LYS A 35 -9.78 -3.29 16.52
N ASN A 36 -10.11 -2.10 17.05
CA ASN A 36 -11.47 -1.54 17.05
C ASN A 36 -11.74 -0.75 15.75
N TYR A 37 -11.35 -1.32 14.61
CA TYR A 37 -11.33 -0.64 13.31
C TYR A 37 -12.67 -0.01 12.91
N SER A 38 -13.80 -0.57 13.34
CA SER A 38 -15.14 -0.08 12.99
C SER A 38 -15.41 1.32 13.53
N GLU A 39 -14.71 1.73 14.58
CA GLU A 39 -14.82 3.04 15.23
C GLU A 39 -13.64 3.95 14.87
N PHE A 40 -12.79 3.55 13.93
CA PHE A 40 -11.61 4.33 13.59
C PHE A 40 -11.99 5.73 13.11
N ASN A 41 -11.45 6.72 13.79
CA ASN A 41 -11.57 8.12 13.45
C ASN A 41 -10.25 8.83 13.80
N LEU A 42 -9.74 9.63 12.87
CA LEU A 42 -8.44 10.28 13.04
C LEU A 42 -8.45 11.34 14.15
N ASP A 43 -9.53 12.11 14.27
CA ASP A 43 -9.67 13.16 15.28
C ASP A 43 -9.80 12.55 16.68
N SER A 44 -10.54 11.45 16.79
CA SER A 44 -10.67 10.68 18.04
C SER A 44 -9.33 10.05 18.44
N LEU A 45 -8.54 9.57 17.47
CA LEU A 45 -7.18 9.07 17.73
C LEU A 45 -6.29 10.18 18.31
N LYS A 46 -6.30 11.37 17.71
CA LYS A 46 -5.48 12.52 18.16
C LYS A 46 -5.80 12.97 19.58
N GLN A 47 -7.03 12.74 20.06
CA GLN A 47 -7.49 13.10 21.40
C GLN A 47 -7.36 11.97 22.42
N LYS A 48 -7.00 10.76 21.98
CA LYS A 48 -6.97 9.58 22.85
C LYS A 48 -5.78 9.65 23.80
N GLU A 49 -6.06 9.50 25.09
CA GLU A 49 -5.02 9.29 26.09
C GLU A 49 -4.56 7.82 26.07
N PHE A 50 -3.25 7.66 26.04
CA PHE A 50 -2.56 6.38 26.02
C PHE A 50 -1.62 6.31 27.21
N LYS A 51 -1.28 5.11 27.67
CA LYS A 51 -0.39 4.95 28.83
C LYS A 51 1.08 5.02 28.42
N HIS A 52 1.42 4.52 27.24
CA HIS A 52 2.79 4.37 26.76
C HIS A 52 3.09 5.28 25.56
N ILE A 53 2.06 5.84 24.94
CA ILE A 53 2.18 6.87 23.91
C ILE A 53 1.99 8.22 24.58
N LYS A 54 2.97 9.11 24.39
CA LYS A 54 2.93 10.46 24.94
C LYS A 54 1.91 11.31 24.20
N GLU A 55 1.96 11.29 22.87
CA GLU A 55 1.04 12.01 22.00
C GLU A 55 1.02 11.41 20.59
N ILE A 56 -0.02 11.76 19.85
CA ILE A 56 -0.08 11.58 18.40
C ILE A 56 0.53 12.82 17.76
N ASP A 57 1.67 12.69 17.06
CA ASP A 57 2.34 13.86 16.46
C ASP A 57 1.48 14.40 15.32
N SER A 58 0.82 15.53 15.55
CA SER A 58 -0.07 16.15 14.57
C SER A 58 0.64 16.70 13.34
N ARG A 59 1.97 16.90 13.38
CA ARG A 59 2.77 17.39 12.25
C ARG A 59 3.09 16.28 11.25
N LEU A 60 3.18 15.05 11.74
CA LEU A 60 3.51 13.86 10.96
C LEU A 60 2.28 12.96 10.72
N THR A 61 1.21 13.15 11.48
CA THR A 61 -0.07 12.45 11.35
C THR A 61 -1.04 13.21 10.44
N ASP A 62 -1.34 12.66 9.27
CA ASP A 62 -2.22 13.30 8.30
C ASP A 62 -3.01 12.32 7.43
N PHE A 63 -4.16 12.77 6.95
CA PHE A 63 -4.89 12.14 5.85
C PHE A 63 -4.11 12.39 4.55
N ARG A 64 -3.76 11.32 3.85
CA ARG A 64 -2.98 11.43 2.61
C ARG A 64 -3.92 11.64 1.43
N PHE A 65 -4.78 10.67 1.20
CA PHE A 65 -5.77 10.69 0.12
C PHE A 65 -6.77 9.56 0.27
N GLU A 66 -7.80 9.63 -0.55
CA GLU A 66 -8.82 8.61 -0.68
C GLU A 66 -8.96 8.19 -2.15
N ARG A 67 -9.26 6.91 -2.36
CA ARG A 67 -9.53 6.38 -3.69
C ARG A 67 -10.65 5.35 -3.69
N GLN A 68 -11.37 5.35 -4.81
CA GLN A 68 -12.43 4.40 -5.10
C GLN A 68 -11.84 3.08 -5.61
N ARG A 69 -12.42 1.97 -5.16
CA ARG A 69 -12.14 0.59 -5.57
C ARG A 69 -13.42 -0.02 -6.16
N ASP A 70 -13.30 -1.20 -6.77
CA ASP A 70 -14.49 -1.87 -7.29
C ASP A 70 -15.46 -2.27 -6.17
N ALA A 71 -16.67 -2.68 -6.56
CA ALA A 71 -17.74 -3.07 -5.63
C ALA A 71 -18.15 -1.99 -4.61
N GLY A 72 -17.93 -0.72 -4.93
CA GLY A 72 -18.32 0.43 -4.09
C GLY A 72 -17.46 0.59 -2.84
N ILE A 73 -16.23 0.07 -2.84
CA ILE A 73 -15.31 0.20 -1.72
C ILE A 73 -14.53 1.50 -1.84
N THR A 74 -14.38 2.17 -0.70
CA THR A 74 -13.51 3.31 -0.54
C THR A 74 -12.31 2.91 0.29
N GLU A 75 -11.11 3.34 -0.12
CA GLU A 75 -9.90 3.21 0.66
C GLU A 75 -9.36 4.60 0.99
N SER A 76 -9.27 4.89 2.28
CA SER A 76 -8.70 6.12 2.81
C SER A 76 -7.32 5.80 3.41
N ILE A 77 -6.29 6.56 3.03
CA ILE A 77 -4.90 6.30 3.41
C ILE A 77 -4.42 7.43 4.31
N TYR A 78 -3.78 7.05 5.42
CA TYR A 78 -3.28 7.95 6.45
C TYR A 78 -1.81 7.67 6.73
N ASN A 79 -1.08 8.72 7.10
CA ASN A 79 0.14 8.56 7.88
C ASN A 79 -0.22 8.83 9.35
N ILE A 80 0.20 7.96 10.26
CA ILE A 80 -0.01 8.13 11.69
C ILE A 80 1.34 8.02 12.38
N ALA A 81 1.72 9.06 13.11
CA ALA A 81 2.96 9.13 13.87
C ALA A 81 2.65 9.24 15.36
N ILE A 82 3.29 8.40 16.15
CA ILE A 82 3.19 8.41 17.61
C ILE A 82 4.52 8.87 18.21
N GLU A 83 4.44 9.65 19.29
CA GLU A 83 5.58 9.94 20.16
C GLU A 83 5.52 9.04 21.39
N TYR A 84 6.65 8.41 21.73
CA TYR A 84 6.78 7.64 22.97
C TYR A 84 8.11 7.96 23.66
N VAL A 85 8.17 7.72 24.96
CA VAL A 85 9.37 8.01 25.77
C VAL A 85 10.16 6.73 25.99
N GLU A 86 11.40 6.74 25.52
CA GLU A 86 12.38 5.69 25.77
C GLU A 86 13.45 6.23 26.72
N GLU A 87 13.45 5.76 27.97
CA GLU A 87 14.29 6.28 29.07
C GLU A 87 14.11 7.80 29.29
N LYS A 88 14.92 8.62 28.63
CA LYS A 88 14.89 10.09 28.68
C LYS A 88 14.74 10.74 27.31
N TRP A 89 14.61 9.94 26.25
CA TRP A 89 14.55 10.40 24.88
C TRP A 89 13.15 10.21 24.31
N MET A 90 12.69 11.23 23.60
CA MET A 90 11.49 11.14 22.78
C MET A 90 11.83 10.39 21.50
N LYS A 91 11.00 9.41 21.16
CA LYS A 91 11.11 8.60 19.95
C LYS A 91 9.81 8.68 19.18
N TYR A 92 9.93 8.45 17.87
CA TYR A 92 8.82 8.49 16.93
C TYR A 92 8.63 7.13 16.32
N LYS A 93 7.38 6.78 16.08
CA LYS A 93 7.04 5.63 15.25
C LYS A 93 5.93 5.99 14.29
N GLU A 94 6.14 5.67 13.02
CA GLU A 94 5.20 5.97 11.95
C GLU A 94 4.50 4.70 11.45
N TYR A 95 3.24 4.87 11.09
CA TYR A 95 2.37 3.86 10.54
C TYR A 95 1.71 4.40 9.29
N LYS A 96 1.84 3.68 8.19
CA LYS A 96 0.96 3.86 7.05
C LYS A 96 -0.30 3.05 7.30
N VAL A 97 -1.46 3.70 7.28
CA VAL A 97 -2.75 3.07 7.63
C VAL A 97 -3.70 3.20 6.47
N HIS A 98 -4.19 2.05 6.00
CA HIS A 98 -5.19 1.92 4.95
C HIS A 98 -6.50 1.51 5.61
N VAL A 99 -7.52 2.34 5.47
CA VAL A 99 -8.87 2.10 6.02
C VAL A 99 -9.80 1.78 4.86
N PHE A 100 -10.52 0.68 4.96
CA PHE A 100 -11.45 0.21 3.93
C PHE A 100 -12.89 0.34 4.42
N SER A 101 -13.71 1.04 3.65
CA SER A 101 -15.13 1.25 3.94
C SER A 101 -16.02 0.92 2.74
N LYS A 102 -17.28 0.60 3.03
CA LYS A 102 -18.33 0.41 2.03
C LYS A 102 -19.62 0.98 2.59
N ASN A 103 -20.28 1.86 1.85
CA ASN A 103 -21.46 2.61 2.31
C ASN A 103 -21.22 3.26 3.68
N ASP A 104 -20.10 4.00 3.79
CA ASP A 104 -19.66 4.71 5.01
C ASP A 104 -19.39 3.83 6.24
N THR A 105 -19.44 2.50 6.10
CA THR A 105 -19.12 1.56 7.17
C THR A 105 -17.71 1.00 6.97
N ILE A 106 -16.83 1.23 7.94
CA ILE A 106 -15.47 0.65 7.93
C ILE A 106 -15.59 -0.86 8.14
N PHE A 107 -14.97 -1.64 7.25
CA PHE A 107 -14.91 -3.10 7.36
C PHE A 107 -13.49 -3.63 7.54
N GLY A 108 -12.48 -2.76 7.52
CA GLY A 108 -11.17 -3.13 8.02
C GLY A 108 -10.09 -2.09 7.86
N ILE A 109 -8.95 -2.40 8.48
CA ILE A 109 -7.74 -1.61 8.50
C ILE A 109 -6.55 -2.52 8.22
N VAL A 110 -5.62 -2.02 7.42
CA VAL A 110 -4.27 -2.56 7.30
C VAL A 110 -3.31 -1.46 7.73
N ASN A 111 -2.41 -1.76 8.66
CA ASN A 111 -1.34 -0.85 9.05
C ASN A 111 0.02 -1.48 8.85
N TYR A 112 0.96 -0.67 8.38
CA TYR A 112 2.30 -1.08 8.02
C TYR A 112 3.33 -0.15 8.65
N ASP A 113 4.29 -0.76 9.36
CA ASP A 113 5.50 -0.13 9.86
C ASP A 113 6.61 -0.36 8.82
N HIS A 114 6.91 0.68 8.04
CA HIS A 114 7.87 0.62 6.94
C HIS A 114 9.28 0.25 7.40
N TYR A 115 9.73 0.83 8.52
CA TYR A 115 11.08 0.61 9.02
C TYR A 115 11.34 -0.82 9.48
N ARG A 116 10.28 -1.56 9.83
CA ARG A 116 10.38 -2.92 10.37
C ARG A 116 9.75 -3.99 9.50
N GLU A 117 9.18 -3.58 8.37
CA GLU A 117 8.43 -4.45 7.48
C GLU A 117 7.31 -5.23 8.21
N LYS A 118 6.71 -4.63 9.25
CA LYS A 118 5.67 -5.27 10.07
C LYS A 118 4.30 -4.82 9.60
N THR A 119 3.48 -5.78 9.16
CA THR A 119 2.10 -5.57 8.76
C THR A 119 1.14 -6.15 9.79
N ASN A 120 0.17 -5.35 10.22
CA ASN A 120 -0.99 -5.82 10.96
C ASN A 120 -2.26 -5.50 10.17
N HIS A 121 -3.29 -6.30 10.37
CA HIS A 121 -4.56 -6.11 9.68
C HIS A 121 -5.72 -6.60 10.54
N PHE A 122 -6.83 -5.87 10.47
CA PHE A 122 -8.05 -6.16 11.21
C PHE A 122 -9.22 -5.97 10.25
N PHE A 123 -10.02 -7.02 10.06
CA PHE A 123 -11.10 -7.03 9.09
C PHE A 123 -12.35 -7.70 9.64
N ASP A 124 -13.50 -7.26 9.13
CA ASP A 124 -14.67 -8.10 8.96
C ASP A 124 -14.36 -9.08 7.81
N PHE A 125 -14.04 -10.32 8.16
CA PHE A 125 -13.62 -11.33 7.19
C PHE A 125 -14.72 -11.75 6.22
N GLU A 126 -16.00 -11.61 6.58
CA GLU A 126 -17.11 -11.92 5.68
C GLU A 126 -17.18 -10.86 4.56
N LYS A 127 -17.09 -9.57 4.93
CA LYS A 127 -17.05 -8.47 3.95
C LYS A 127 -15.80 -8.51 3.08
N LEU A 128 -14.63 -8.77 3.67
CA LEU A 128 -13.40 -8.91 2.90
C LEU A 128 -13.49 -10.09 1.91
N LYS A 129 -14.00 -11.24 2.36
CA LYS A 129 -14.17 -12.41 1.49
C LYS A 129 -15.14 -12.09 0.34
N SER A 130 -16.28 -11.45 0.63
CA SER A 130 -17.23 -11.04 -0.42
C SER A 130 -16.58 -10.13 -1.48
N TYR A 131 -15.68 -9.22 -1.06
CA TYR A 131 -14.93 -8.39 -2.00
C TYR A 131 -13.92 -9.20 -2.83
N LEU A 132 -13.18 -10.12 -2.21
CA LEU A 132 -12.24 -10.99 -2.91
C LEU A 132 -12.94 -11.88 -3.94
N ASP A 133 -14.09 -12.45 -3.58
CA ASP A 133 -14.90 -13.29 -4.47
C ASP A 133 -15.37 -12.46 -5.68
N TYR A 134 -15.90 -11.26 -5.45
CA TYR A 134 -16.27 -10.33 -6.54
C TYR A 134 -15.07 -10.01 -7.45
N HIS A 135 -13.91 -9.67 -6.87
CA HIS A 135 -12.72 -9.32 -7.64
C HIS A 135 -12.26 -10.49 -8.50
N ASN A 136 -12.12 -11.67 -7.90
CA ASN A 136 -11.66 -12.87 -8.61
C ASN A 136 -12.61 -13.30 -9.72
N GLU A 137 -13.92 -13.18 -9.50
CA GLU A 137 -14.92 -13.42 -10.55
C GLU A 137 -14.82 -12.40 -11.68
N PHE A 138 -14.75 -11.10 -11.36
CA PHE A 138 -14.74 -10.04 -12.37
C PHE A 138 -13.46 -10.02 -13.22
N TYR A 139 -12.31 -10.20 -12.55
CA TYR A 139 -10.96 -10.14 -13.12
C TYR A 139 -10.43 -11.49 -13.63
N GLU A 140 -11.18 -12.58 -13.42
CA GLU A 140 -10.76 -13.95 -13.69
C GLU A 140 -9.38 -14.24 -13.08
N SER A 141 -9.31 -14.12 -11.75
CA SER A 141 -8.08 -14.33 -10.96
C SER A 141 -8.31 -15.27 -9.77
N GLU A 142 -7.22 -15.67 -9.11
CA GLU A 142 -7.24 -16.57 -7.94
C GLU A 142 -6.51 -15.93 -6.74
N LEU A 143 -6.63 -14.61 -6.60
CA LEU A 143 -5.93 -13.85 -5.56
C LEU A 143 -6.53 -14.12 -4.18
N LYS A 144 -5.67 -14.18 -3.16
CA LYS A 144 -6.04 -14.47 -1.77
C LYS A 144 -5.95 -13.22 -0.90
N ILE A 145 -6.39 -13.33 0.34
CA ILE A 145 -6.25 -12.26 1.36
C ILE A 145 -4.80 -11.75 1.44
N LYS A 146 -3.81 -12.66 1.41
CA LYS A 146 -2.39 -12.28 1.43
C LYS A 146 -2.01 -11.42 0.22
N ASP A 147 -2.52 -11.76 -0.97
CA ASP A 147 -2.24 -10.99 -2.19
C ASP A 147 -2.89 -9.61 -2.13
N PHE A 148 -4.13 -9.53 -1.62
CA PHE A 148 -4.79 -8.25 -1.36
C PHE A 148 -3.95 -7.37 -0.43
N ILE A 149 -3.60 -7.85 0.76
CA ILE A 149 -2.80 -7.10 1.74
C ILE A 149 -1.47 -6.65 1.14
N ASN A 150 -0.75 -7.55 0.47
CA ASN A 150 0.54 -7.23 -0.14
C ASN A 150 0.41 -6.17 -1.24
N GLN A 151 -0.60 -6.28 -2.11
CA GLN A 151 -0.76 -5.38 -3.26
C GLN A 151 -1.29 -4.00 -2.85
N VAL A 152 -2.15 -3.89 -1.84
CA VAL A 152 -2.61 -2.57 -1.36
C VAL A 152 -1.53 -1.81 -0.62
N LEU A 153 -0.62 -2.52 0.05
CA LEU A 153 0.54 -1.91 0.73
C LEU A 153 1.72 -1.64 -0.20
N ALA A 154 1.79 -2.30 -1.36
CA ALA A 154 2.86 -2.09 -2.32
C ALA A 154 2.91 -0.63 -2.78
N GLU A 155 4.05 0.02 -2.55
CA GLU A 155 4.26 1.44 -2.81
C GLU A 155 4.62 1.70 -4.27
N HIS A 156 3.65 1.45 -5.15
CA HIS A 156 3.75 1.86 -6.53
C HIS A 156 3.43 3.36 -6.63
N ILE A 157 4.27 4.09 -7.37
CA ILE A 157 4.05 5.49 -7.74
C ILE A 157 3.83 5.49 -9.25
N TYR A 158 2.74 6.07 -9.71
CA TYR A 158 2.42 6.18 -11.13
C TYR A 158 3.07 7.43 -11.75
N GLY A 159 3.90 7.20 -12.76
CA GLY A 159 4.58 8.24 -13.53
C GLY A 159 5.83 7.72 -14.22
N TYR A 160 6.28 8.44 -15.24
CA TYR A 160 7.44 8.03 -16.06
C TYR A 160 8.69 8.88 -15.81
N VAL A 161 8.53 9.99 -15.10
CA VAL A 161 9.56 11.00 -14.90
C VAL A 161 9.53 11.41 -13.43
N CYS A 162 9.90 10.47 -12.55
CA CYS A 162 9.94 10.67 -11.10
C CYS A 162 11.38 10.83 -10.58
N GLY A 163 11.58 11.75 -9.63
CA GLY A 163 12.82 11.93 -8.87
C GLY A 163 13.71 13.09 -9.33
N PHE A 164 14.87 13.24 -8.68
CA PHE A 164 15.81 14.35 -8.88
C PHE A 164 16.53 14.33 -10.25
N ALA A 165 16.72 13.15 -10.82
CA ALA A 165 17.35 12.96 -12.13
C ALA A 165 16.62 11.85 -12.90
N PRO A 166 15.38 12.10 -13.35
CA PRO A 166 14.57 11.07 -13.96
C PRO A 166 15.15 10.68 -15.31
N VAL A 167 15.24 9.37 -15.56
CA VAL A 167 15.66 8.87 -16.87
C VAL A 167 14.43 8.82 -17.77
N VAL A 168 14.42 9.64 -18.81
CA VAL A 168 13.38 9.60 -19.84
C VAL A 168 13.75 8.52 -20.86
N TYR A 169 12.78 7.68 -21.20
CA TYR A 169 12.98 6.59 -22.14
C TYR A 169 12.06 6.74 -23.36
N ASP A 170 12.58 6.43 -24.53
CA ASP A 170 11.82 6.50 -25.80
C ASP A 170 10.62 5.54 -25.84
N VAL A 171 10.70 4.45 -25.06
CA VAL A 171 9.61 3.49 -24.88
C VAL A 171 9.21 3.51 -23.41
N PRO A 172 7.91 3.72 -23.10
CA PRO A 172 7.39 3.59 -21.76
C PRO A 172 7.77 2.25 -21.13
N ARG A 173 8.13 2.31 -19.85
CA ARG A 173 8.50 1.13 -19.07
C ARG A 173 8.15 1.35 -17.61
N TYR A 174 7.94 0.25 -16.91
CA TYR A 174 7.77 0.20 -15.47
C TYR A 174 8.38 -1.10 -14.95
N ASP A 175 9.04 -1.08 -13.78
CA ASP A 175 9.65 -2.27 -13.16
C ASP A 175 10.55 -3.06 -14.16
N ASP A 176 11.41 -2.34 -14.89
CA ASP A 176 12.27 -2.84 -15.98
C ASP A 176 11.56 -3.51 -17.18
N LEU A 177 10.22 -3.50 -17.21
CA LEU A 177 9.44 -4.05 -18.31
C LEU A 177 9.10 -2.96 -19.32
N ARG A 178 9.71 -3.06 -20.50
CA ARG A 178 9.38 -2.21 -21.65
C ARG A 178 8.04 -2.59 -22.26
N PHE A 179 7.22 -1.60 -22.57
CA PHE A 179 5.86 -1.80 -23.09
C PHE A 179 5.85 -2.21 -24.56
N ASP A 180 6.98 -2.11 -25.28
CA ASP A 180 7.10 -2.55 -26.67
C ASP A 180 7.38 -4.05 -26.84
N LYS A 181 7.50 -4.82 -25.74
CA LYS A 181 7.89 -6.24 -25.76
C LYS A 181 6.69 -7.16 -25.53
N LYS A 182 6.24 -7.83 -26.60
CA LYS A 182 5.15 -8.83 -26.54
C LYS A 182 5.37 -9.96 -25.52
N ARG A 183 6.64 -10.34 -25.26
CA ARG A 183 6.96 -11.36 -24.25
C ARG A 183 6.49 -10.99 -22.82
N ASN A 184 6.27 -9.71 -22.55
CA ASN A 184 5.83 -9.20 -21.26
C ASN A 184 4.30 -9.18 -21.10
N ILE A 185 3.53 -9.58 -22.13
CA ILE A 185 2.07 -9.44 -22.15
C ILE A 185 1.37 -10.08 -20.96
N ASN A 186 1.80 -11.27 -20.54
CA ASN A 186 1.18 -11.97 -19.41
C ASN A 186 1.36 -11.15 -18.12
N LYS A 187 2.53 -10.54 -17.94
CA LYS A 187 2.80 -9.68 -16.78
C LYS A 187 1.94 -8.42 -16.79
N PHE A 188 1.72 -7.82 -17.96
CA PHE A 188 0.83 -6.66 -18.11
C PHE A 188 -0.64 -7.03 -17.82
N ARG A 189 -1.07 -8.24 -18.20
CA ARG A 189 -2.39 -8.76 -17.82
C ARG A 189 -2.50 -9.00 -16.32
N ASP A 190 -1.46 -9.54 -15.69
CA ASP A 190 -1.42 -9.72 -14.24
C ASP A 190 -1.52 -8.36 -13.51
N TRP A 191 -0.87 -7.32 -14.04
CA TRP A 191 -0.97 -5.96 -13.49
C TRP A 191 -2.40 -5.41 -13.53
N VAL A 192 -3.09 -5.57 -14.66
CA VAL A 192 -4.51 -5.19 -14.81
C VAL A 192 -5.40 -5.93 -13.80
N LYS A 193 -5.05 -7.16 -13.41
CA LYS A 193 -5.78 -7.96 -12.43
C LYS A 193 -5.43 -7.66 -10.96
N SER A 194 -4.42 -6.84 -10.70
CA SER A 194 -3.98 -6.54 -9.34
C SER A 194 -4.99 -5.68 -8.56
N PHE A 195 -4.93 -5.71 -7.23
CA PHE A 195 -5.63 -4.80 -6.33
C PHE A 195 -4.97 -3.41 -6.25
N ASN A 196 -3.86 -3.17 -6.93
CA ASN A 196 -3.13 -1.91 -6.84
C ASN A 196 -3.48 -1.00 -8.05
N PRO A 197 -4.18 0.13 -7.83
CA PRO A 197 -4.62 1.01 -8.92
C PRO A 197 -3.47 1.58 -9.77
N GLU A 198 -2.33 1.90 -9.17
CA GLU A 198 -1.15 2.39 -9.90
C GLU A 198 -0.62 1.31 -10.85
N LEU A 199 -0.49 0.08 -10.35
CA LEU A 199 -0.05 -1.07 -11.15
C LEU A 199 -1.07 -1.42 -12.25
N GLN A 200 -2.37 -1.38 -11.94
CA GLN A 200 -3.44 -1.54 -12.93
C GLN A 200 -3.33 -0.51 -14.05
N THR A 201 -3.02 0.75 -13.71
CA THR A 201 -2.86 1.84 -14.68
C THR A 201 -1.68 1.58 -15.62
N TYR A 202 -0.52 1.14 -15.08
CA TYR A 202 0.59 0.69 -15.91
C TYR A 202 0.23 -0.50 -16.81
N GLY A 203 -0.54 -1.46 -16.29
CA GLY A 203 -1.03 -2.60 -17.06
C GLY A 203 -1.91 -2.18 -18.24
N VAL A 204 -2.84 -1.24 -18.01
CA VAL A 204 -3.69 -0.66 -19.05
C VAL A 204 -2.83 -0.01 -20.14
N GLU A 205 -1.93 0.89 -19.77
CA GLU A 205 -1.09 1.59 -20.74
C GLU A 205 -0.17 0.66 -21.52
N ALA A 206 0.37 -0.37 -20.87
CA ALA A 206 1.22 -1.36 -21.53
C ALA A 206 0.45 -2.18 -22.58
N LEU A 207 -0.77 -2.61 -22.28
CA LEU A 207 -1.62 -3.35 -23.22
C LEU A 207 -2.06 -2.48 -24.40
N GLU A 208 -2.50 -1.24 -24.14
CA GLU A 208 -2.89 -0.29 -25.19
C GLU A 208 -1.70 0.11 -26.07
N TYR A 209 -0.51 0.27 -25.48
CA TYR A 209 0.71 0.52 -26.24
C TYR A 209 1.04 -0.65 -27.19
N LEU A 210 0.91 -1.89 -26.73
CA LEU A 210 1.13 -3.08 -27.56
C LEU A 210 0.08 -3.21 -28.67
N GLU A 211 -1.19 -2.92 -28.38
CA GLU A 211 -2.25 -2.91 -29.39
C GLU A 211 -1.95 -1.90 -30.49
N LYS A 212 -1.74 -0.64 -30.11
CA LYS A 212 -1.51 0.47 -31.03
C LYS A 212 -0.22 0.33 -31.84
N ASN A 213 0.88 -0.10 -31.22
CA ASN A 213 2.21 -0.02 -31.83
C ASN A 213 2.78 -1.36 -32.29
N LYS A 214 2.25 -2.49 -31.79
CA LYS A 214 2.77 -3.84 -32.08
C LYS A 214 1.72 -4.78 -32.67
N GLY A 215 0.51 -4.29 -32.94
CA GLY A 215 -0.59 -5.07 -33.52
C GLY A 215 -1.01 -6.23 -32.63
N LEU A 216 -0.90 -6.07 -31.30
CA LEU A 216 -1.52 -7.01 -30.37
C LEU A 216 -3.04 -6.92 -30.53
N LYS A 217 -3.72 -8.05 -30.63
CA LYS A 217 -5.18 -8.10 -30.52
C LYS A 217 -5.55 -8.29 -29.05
N LEU A 218 -6.21 -7.30 -28.45
CA LEU A 218 -6.74 -7.42 -27.11
C LEU A 218 -7.89 -8.45 -27.08
N THR A 219 -7.92 -9.27 -26.04
CA THR A 219 -9.02 -10.19 -25.79
C THR A 219 -10.25 -9.42 -25.27
N GLU A 220 -11.42 -10.06 -25.29
CA GLU A 220 -12.62 -9.44 -24.71
C GLU A 220 -12.47 -9.18 -23.21
N LEU A 221 -11.77 -10.07 -22.48
CA LEU A 221 -11.41 -9.82 -21.09
C LEU A 221 -10.51 -8.58 -20.96
N ASP A 222 -9.45 -8.47 -21.76
CA ASP A 222 -8.54 -7.30 -21.71
C ASP A 222 -9.34 -5.99 -21.88
N LYS A 223 -10.23 -5.92 -22.88
CA LYS A 223 -11.07 -4.75 -23.14
C LYS A 223 -12.03 -4.45 -21.99
N LYS A 224 -12.70 -5.48 -21.45
CA LYS A 224 -13.60 -5.36 -20.30
C LYS A 224 -12.87 -4.75 -19.09
N LEU A 225 -11.69 -5.28 -18.76
CA LEU A 225 -10.93 -4.84 -17.60
C LEU A 225 -10.35 -3.43 -17.80
N ILE A 226 -9.80 -3.13 -18.97
CA ILE A 226 -9.32 -1.78 -19.33
C ILE A 226 -10.46 -0.77 -19.20
N SER A 227 -11.64 -1.07 -19.76
CA SER A 227 -12.81 -0.21 -19.66
C SER A 227 -13.22 0.04 -18.20
N ASN A 228 -13.29 -1.02 -17.38
CA ASN A 228 -13.62 -0.90 -15.96
C ASN A 228 -12.64 0.00 -15.20
N ILE A 229 -11.33 -0.21 -15.39
CA ILE A 229 -10.29 0.56 -14.71
C ILE A 229 -10.35 2.04 -15.12
N LYS A 230 -10.54 2.31 -16.41
CA LYS A 230 -10.70 3.67 -16.95
C LYS A 230 -11.96 4.36 -16.44
N GLN A 231 -13.07 3.63 -16.36
CA GLN A 231 -14.34 4.15 -15.86
C GLN A 231 -14.27 4.45 -14.35
N ARG A 232 -13.68 3.54 -13.57
CA ARG A 232 -13.49 3.74 -12.12
C ARG A 232 -12.62 4.95 -11.83
N ASN A 233 -11.56 5.14 -12.62
CA ASN A 233 -10.69 6.31 -12.59
C ASN A 233 -10.26 6.70 -11.17
N SER A 234 -9.71 5.71 -10.44
CA SER A 234 -9.27 5.87 -9.06
C SER A 234 -8.22 6.99 -8.94
N THR A 235 -8.24 7.70 -7.82
CA THR A 235 -7.12 8.55 -7.43
C THR A 235 -5.86 7.69 -7.25
N LEU A 236 -4.78 8.08 -7.88
CA LEU A 236 -3.48 7.42 -7.84
C LEU A 236 -2.47 8.24 -7.05
N ASN A 237 -1.47 7.58 -6.48
CA ASN A 237 -0.24 8.23 -6.04
C ASN A 237 0.68 8.44 -7.25
N THR A 238 0.82 9.68 -7.71
CA THR A 238 1.58 10.04 -8.91
C THR A 238 2.86 10.82 -8.59
N CYS A 239 3.66 11.02 -9.63
CA CYS A 239 4.84 11.87 -9.59
C CYS A 239 4.86 12.86 -10.76
N SER A 240 5.52 14.00 -10.55
CA SER A 240 5.82 14.98 -11.60
C SER A 240 7.18 15.61 -11.34
N GLY A 241 8.20 15.14 -12.06
CA GLY A 241 9.59 15.54 -11.82
C GLY A 241 10.04 15.15 -10.43
N CYS A 242 10.52 16.13 -9.65
CA CYS A 242 10.97 15.92 -8.27
C CYS A 242 9.82 15.75 -7.26
N LEU A 243 8.57 16.01 -7.66
CA LEU A 243 7.42 15.90 -6.78
C LEU A 243 6.87 14.47 -6.82
N ILE A 244 6.73 13.87 -5.65
CA ILE A 244 6.17 12.54 -5.41
C ILE A 244 5.05 12.70 -4.37
N GLY A 245 4.00 11.90 -4.45
CA GLY A 245 2.85 12.03 -3.55
C GLY A 245 1.81 13.03 -4.05
N ILE A 246 1.71 13.20 -5.36
CA ILE A 246 0.62 13.96 -5.99
C ILE A 246 -0.56 13.00 -6.14
N TYR A 247 -1.74 13.37 -5.63
CA TYR A 247 -2.90 12.49 -5.63
C TYR A 247 -3.92 12.95 -6.68
N GLU A 248 -3.97 12.26 -7.80
CA GLU A 248 -4.79 12.65 -8.95
C GLU A 248 -5.35 11.47 -9.74
N LYS A 249 -6.34 11.73 -10.59
CA LYS A 249 -6.92 10.75 -11.50
C LYS A 249 -6.11 10.68 -12.79
N ALA A 250 -5.83 9.48 -13.28
CA ALA A 250 -5.02 9.28 -14.49
C ALA A 250 -5.79 9.46 -15.80
N PHE A 251 -7.06 9.06 -15.84
CA PHE A 251 -7.86 9.11 -17.05
C PHE A 251 -8.70 10.40 -17.05
N LYS A 252 -8.83 11.05 -18.21
CA LYS A 252 -9.61 12.27 -18.40
C LYS A 252 -10.75 12.01 -19.36
#